data_AF-A0A969EUC2-F1
#
_entry.id   AF-A0A969EUC2-F1
#
_cell.length_a   1.000
_cell.length_b   1.000
_cell.length_c   1.000
_cell.angle_alpha   90.00
_cell.angle_beta   90.00
_cell.angle_gamma   90.00
#
_symmetry.space_group_name_H-M   'P 1'
#
loop_
_entity.id
_entity.type
_entity.pdbx_description
1 polymer ?
#
loop_
_entity_poly.entity_id
_entity_poly.type
_entity_poly.pdbx_seq_one_letter_code
_entity_poly.pdbx_strand_id
1 'polypeptide(L)'
;MFVRPFALAQLAQPPKVRLYRDDVGNDVQRAMHRKWHESAAKVLGLSTIEPQIPDYIGNLIADVMEKVGKDGVITVDESRGIDFETEFVEGMQFDRGFISPYFITNADSMEAIIEDPYILIYEKKLSNAQDIIPVLEKLVQTGKREIVIICENVDGQALATLVLNKLRGMLNVLAV
;
A
#
# COMPACT_ATOMS: atom_id res chain seq x y z
N MET A 1 -0.17 7.16 5.59
CA MET A 1 -0.68 6.80 4.24
C MET A 1 0.48 6.23 3.46
N PHE A 2 0.61 4.90 3.44
CA PHE A 2 1.73 4.21 2.77
C PHE A 2 1.37 3.92 1.32
N VAL A 3 2.17 4.42 0.37
CA VAL A 3 1.99 4.14 -1.06
C VAL A 3 3.14 3.23 -1.50
N ARG A 4 2.92 1.92 -1.43
CA ARG A 4 3.81 0.89 -1.99
C ARG A 4 3.40 0.58 -3.44
N PRO A 5 4.31 0.53 -4.42
CA PRO A 5 4.00 -0.03 -5.72
C PRO A 5 4.08 -1.56 -5.63
N PHE A 6 2.93 -2.23 -5.61
CA PHE A 6 2.91 -3.68 -5.76
C PHE A 6 2.70 -4.06 -7.23
N ALA A 7 3.52 -4.99 -7.70
CA ALA A 7 3.31 -5.68 -8.96
C ALA A 7 1.93 -6.33 -8.98
N LEU A 8 1.15 -6.05 -10.02
CA LEU A 8 -0.13 -6.70 -10.30
C LEU A 8 0.08 -8.22 -10.46
N ALA A 9 -0.07 -8.97 -9.38
CA ALA A 9 -0.48 -10.37 -9.46
C ALA A 9 -2.00 -10.36 -9.65
N GLN A 10 -2.43 -10.30 -10.90
CA GLN A 10 -3.82 -10.41 -11.33
C GLN A 10 -4.39 -11.73 -10.81
N LEU A 11 -5.08 -11.68 -9.67
CA LEU A 11 -5.78 -12.83 -9.11
C LEU A 11 -6.93 -13.16 -10.07
N ALA A 12 -6.73 -14.23 -10.86
CA ALA A 12 -7.79 -14.88 -11.60
C ALA A 12 -8.99 -15.10 -10.67
N GLN A 13 -10.17 -14.63 -11.06
CA GLN A 13 -11.39 -14.86 -10.30
C GLN A 13 -11.58 -16.38 -10.15
N PRO A 14 -11.80 -16.92 -8.93
CA PRO A 14 -12.05 -18.34 -8.79
C PRO A 14 -13.37 -18.68 -9.50
N PRO A 15 -13.45 -19.84 -10.18
CA PRO A 15 -14.67 -20.25 -10.86
C PRO A 15 -15.83 -20.35 -9.85
N LYS A 16 -17.01 -19.88 -10.26
CA LYS A 16 -18.24 -20.03 -9.46
C LYS A 16 -18.59 -21.52 -9.35
N VAL A 17 -18.40 -22.10 -8.16
CA VAL A 17 -18.80 -23.48 -7.85
C VAL A 17 -20.13 -23.45 -7.12
N ARG A 18 -21.12 -24.20 -7.65
CA ARG A 18 -22.43 -24.41 -7.04
C ARG A 18 -22.33 -25.68 -6.18
N LEU A 19 -22.41 -25.54 -4.86
CA LEU A 19 -22.22 -26.66 -3.93
C LEU A 19 -23.51 -27.47 -3.79
N TYR A 20 -23.45 -28.76 -4.10
CA TYR A 20 -24.38 -29.76 -3.58
C TYR A 20 -23.82 -30.34 -2.29
N ARG A 21 -24.69 -30.48 -1.30
CA ARG A 21 -24.36 -30.90 0.07
C ARG A 21 -24.25 -32.42 0.08
N ASP A 22 -23.03 -32.96 0.14
CA ASP A 22 -22.72 -34.33 0.60
C ASP A 22 -21.22 -34.38 1.01
N ASP A 23 -20.93 -34.75 2.26
CA ASP A 23 -19.65 -35.21 2.86
C ASP A 23 -18.29 -34.51 2.57
N VAL A 24 -18.24 -33.38 1.84
CA VAL A 24 -17.01 -32.61 1.53
C VAL A 24 -16.52 -31.71 2.69
N GLY A 25 -16.98 -31.92 3.92
CA GLY A 25 -16.68 -31.01 5.04
C GLY A 25 -15.18 -30.88 5.34
N ASN A 26 -14.43 -31.98 5.27
CA ASN A 26 -13.01 -32.02 5.62
C ASN A 26 -12.12 -31.54 4.45
N ASP A 27 -12.53 -31.81 3.20
CA ASP A 27 -11.77 -31.41 2.01
C ASP A 27 -11.93 -29.92 1.71
N VAL A 28 -13.11 -29.32 1.98
CA VAL A 28 -13.27 -27.86 1.90
C VAL A 28 -12.43 -27.16 2.95
N GLN A 29 -12.38 -27.66 4.19
CA GLN A 29 -11.53 -27.10 5.23
C GLN A 29 -10.05 -27.19 4.86
N ARG A 30 -9.57 -28.33 4.34
CA ARG A 30 -8.19 -28.49 3.87
C ARG A 30 -7.86 -27.62 2.67
N ALA A 31 -8.78 -27.48 1.72
CA ALA A 31 -8.61 -26.62 0.55
C ALA A 31 -8.60 -25.12 0.93
N MET A 32 -9.43 -24.74 1.91
CA MET A 32 -9.39 -23.40 2.51
C MET A 32 -8.05 -23.19 3.22
N HIS A 33 -7.65 -24.08 4.13
CA HIS A 33 -6.39 -23.99 4.87
C HIS A 33 -5.18 -23.85 3.94
N ARG A 34 -5.13 -24.61 2.85
CA ARG A 34 -4.08 -24.50 1.83
C ARG A 34 -4.08 -23.13 1.12
N LYS A 35 -5.25 -22.60 0.75
CA LYS A 35 -5.36 -21.25 0.16
C LYS A 35 -4.92 -20.16 1.13
N TRP A 36 -5.19 -20.32 2.43
CA TRP A 36 -4.76 -19.39 3.47
C TRP A 36 -3.25 -19.43 3.66
N HIS A 37 -2.62 -20.61 3.67
CA HIS A 37 -1.15 -20.74 3.69
C HIS A 37 -0.48 -20.13 2.46
N GLU A 38 -1.04 -20.34 1.27
CA GLU A 38 -0.53 -19.72 0.03
C GLU A 38 -0.62 -18.20 0.08
N SER A 39 -1.71 -17.66 0.64
CA SER A 39 -1.90 -16.22 0.80
C SER A 39 -0.98 -15.64 1.89
N ALA A 40 -0.78 -16.37 2.98
CA ALA A 40 0.14 -16.00 4.06
C ALA A 40 1.60 -15.93 3.58
N ALA A 41 2.05 -16.91 2.80
CA ALA A 41 3.37 -16.87 2.18
C ALA A 41 3.54 -15.63 1.30
N LYS A 42 2.52 -15.27 0.51
CA LYS A 42 2.52 -14.09 -0.35
C LYS A 42 2.58 -12.77 0.44
N VAL A 43 1.86 -12.67 1.56
CA VAL A 43 1.88 -11.50 2.46
C VAL A 43 3.26 -11.33 3.12
N LEU A 44 3.92 -12.44 3.47
CA LEU A 44 5.25 -12.43 4.09
C LEU A 44 6.40 -12.29 3.08
N GLY A 45 6.10 -12.24 1.76
CA GLY A 45 7.14 -12.23 0.72
C GLY A 45 7.95 -13.53 0.65
N LEU A 46 7.45 -14.62 1.24
CA LEU A 46 8.07 -15.94 1.27
C LEU A 46 7.60 -16.78 0.07
N SER A 47 8.44 -17.71 -0.35
CA SER A 47 8.04 -18.68 -1.37
C SER A 47 7.04 -19.68 -0.77
N THR A 48 5.98 -20.03 -1.51
CA THR A 48 4.88 -20.92 -1.06
C THR A 48 5.29 -22.32 -0.62
N ILE A 49 6.59 -22.64 -0.68
CA ILE A 49 7.17 -23.97 -0.48
C ILE A 49 8.06 -24.01 0.77
N GLU A 50 8.29 -22.89 1.47
CA GLU A 50 9.11 -22.89 2.68
C GLU A 50 8.45 -23.71 3.80
N PRO A 51 9.04 -24.85 4.24
CA PRO A 51 8.42 -25.77 5.20
C PRO A 51 8.33 -25.22 6.63
N GLN A 52 8.59 -23.92 6.82
CA GLN A 52 8.94 -23.30 8.09
C GLN A 52 8.06 -22.11 8.45
N ILE A 53 6.94 -21.85 7.75
CA ILE A 53 5.94 -20.93 8.29
C ILE A 53 5.36 -21.62 9.52
N PRO A 54 5.70 -21.20 10.76
CA PRO A 54 5.21 -21.86 11.93
C PRO A 54 3.70 -21.74 11.98
N ASP A 55 3.00 -22.80 12.41
CA ASP A 55 1.53 -22.85 12.40
C ASP A 55 0.89 -21.63 13.09
N TYR A 56 1.55 -21.06 14.10
CA TYR A 56 1.07 -19.86 14.79
C TYR A 56 1.04 -18.61 13.88
N ILE A 57 2.01 -18.42 12.98
CA ILE A 57 2.03 -17.30 12.03
C ILE A 57 0.94 -17.49 10.97
N GLY A 58 0.78 -18.72 10.48
CA GLY A 58 -0.27 -19.06 9.51
C GLY A 58 -1.68 -18.81 10.06
N ASN A 59 -1.92 -19.23 11.30
CA ASN A 59 -3.20 -18.99 11.99
C ASN A 59 -3.44 -17.49 12.24
N LEU A 60 -2.41 -16.75 12.68
CA LEU A 60 -2.52 -15.31 12.88
C LEU A 60 -2.90 -14.57 11.59
N ILE A 61 -2.27 -14.91 10.47
CA ILE A 61 -2.59 -14.29 9.19
C ILE A 61 -4.00 -14.69 8.73
N ALA A 62 -4.41 -15.94 8.91
CA ALA A 62 -5.77 -16.38 8.58
C ALA A 62 -6.83 -15.61 9.39
N ASP A 63 -6.62 -15.45 10.69
CA ASP A 63 -7.50 -14.69 11.59
C ASP A 63 -7.59 -13.21 11.18
N VAL A 64 -6.46 -12.60 10.80
CA VAL A 64 -6.43 -11.21 10.32
C VAL A 64 -7.16 -11.11 8.98
N MET A 65 -6.91 -12.02 8.03
CA MET A 65 -7.56 -11.96 6.73
C MET A 65 -9.08 -12.19 6.82
N GLU A 66 -9.57 -13.02 7.75
CA GLU A 66 -11.01 -13.20 8.00
C GLU A 66 -11.64 -11.91 8.55
N LYS A 67 -10.97 -11.20 9.45
CA LYS A 67 -11.44 -9.93 10.03
C LYS A 67 -11.39 -8.75 9.05
N VAL A 68 -10.34 -8.68 8.24
CA VAL A 68 -10.11 -7.61 7.24
C VAL A 68 -11.04 -7.78 6.04
N GLY A 69 -11.43 -9.02 5.71
CA GLY A 69 -12.31 -9.32 4.59
C GLY A 69 -11.59 -9.26 3.24
N LYS A 70 -12.35 -9.39 2.16
CA LYS A 70 -11.80 -9.61 0.81
C LYS A 70 -11.08 -8.39 0.22
N ASP A 71 -11.48 -7.18 0.59
CA ASP A 71 -11.03 -5.93 -0.02
C ASP A 71 -10.07 -5.13 0.88
N GLY A 72 -9.74 -5.65 2.06
CA GLY A 72 -8.86 -4.95 2.98
C GLY A 72 -7.39 -5.30 2.79
N VAL A 73 -6.53 -4.40 3.25
CA VAL A 73 -5.10 -4.38 2.94
C VAL A 73 -4.33 -4.79 4.18
N ILE A 74 -3.47 -5.79 4.04
CA ILE A 74 -2.60 -6.26 5.12
C ILE A 74 -1.18 -5.79 4.82
N THR A 75 -0.60 -5.06 5.77
CA THR A 75 0.81 -4.66 5.73
C THR A 75 1.53 -5.33 6.88
N VAL A 76 2.74 -5.82 6.61
CA VAL A 76 3.64 -6.38 7.64
C VAL A 76 4.76 -5.38 7.84
N ASP A 77 5.00 -5.04 9.11
CA ASP A 77 6.12 -4.21 9.54
C ASP A 77 7.02 -5.02 10.48
N GLU A 78 8.33 -4.79 10.39
CA GLU A 78 9.32 -5.51 11.19
C GLU A 78 9.52 -4.78 12.52
N SER A 79 8.85 -5.26 13.57
CA SER A 79 8.99 -4.69 14.92
C SER A 79 10.21 -5.29 15.64
N ARG A 80 10.81 -4.52 16.55
CA ARG A 80 11.92 -4.99 17.42
C ARG A 80 11.43 -5.84 18.62
N GLY A 81 10.12 -6.10 18.70
CA GLY A 81 9.51 -6.92 19.75
C GLY A 81 9.71 -8.41 19.50
N ILE A 82 9.54 -9.22 20.56
CA ILE A 82 9.53 -10.68 20.45
C ILE A 82 8.11 -11.19 20.10
N ASP A 83 7.10 -10.36 20.35
CA ASP A 83 5.69 -10.67 20.15
C ASP A 83 5.17 -10.13 18.81
N PHE A 84 4.27 -10.90 18.19
CA PHE A 84 3.54 -10.47 17.00
C PHE A 84 2.31 -9.67 17.42
N GLU A 85 2.25 -8.42 17.00
CA GLU A 85 1.12 -7.52 17.27
C GLU A 85 0.26 -7.36 16.01
N THR A 86 -1.06 -7.24 16.21
CA THR A 86 -2.01 -6.96 15.12
C THR A 86 -2.74 -5.66 15.43
N GLU A 87 -2.60 -4.67 14.56
CA GLU A 87 -3.26 -3.38 14.68
C GLU A 87 -4.19 -3.16 13.49
N PHE A 88 -5.42 -2.75 13.76
CA PHE A 88 -6.39 -2.37 12.73
C PHE A 88 -6.38 -0.85 12.61
N VAL A 89 -5.92 -0.36 11.47
CA VAL A 89 -5.91 1.08 11.16
C VAL A 89 -6.96 1.39 10.08
N GLU A 90 -7.71 2.47 10.27
CA GLU A 90 -8.56 2.99 9.22
C GLU A 90 -7.67 3.65 8.14
N GLY A 91 -7.82 3.18 6.90
CA GLY A 91 -6.98 3.63 5.79
C GLY A 91 -7.64 3.40 4.44
N MET A 92 -7.03 3.96 3.41
CA MET A 92 -7.48 3.84 2.03
C MET A 92 -6.29 3.52 1.14
N GLN A 93 -6.47 2.53 0.26
CA GLN A 93 -5.52 2.23 -0.80
C GLN A 93 -6.08 2.73 -2.14
N PHE A 94 -5.18 3.26 -2.96
CA PHE A 94 -5.47 3.65 -4.33
C PHE A 94 -4.82 2.66 -5.30
N ASP A 95 -5.50 2.38 -6.40
CA ASP A 95 -4.95 1.54 -7.49
C ASP A 95 -3.89 2.27 -8.33
N ARG A 96 -3.70 3.58 -8.10
CA ARG A 96 -2.75 4.42 -8.82
C ARG A 96 -1.42 4.52 -8.07
N GLY A 97 -0.34 4.31 -8.79
CA GLY A 97 1.02 4.54 -8.31
C GLY A 97 1.44 6.01 -8.39
N PHE A 98 2.65 6.32 -7.94
CA PHE A 98 3.21 7.67 -8.05
C PHE A 98 3.41 8.09 -9.51
N ILE A 99 3.19 9.38 -9.78
CA ILE A 99 3.27 9.94 -11.13
C ILE A 99 4.71 9.99 -11.66
N SER A 100 5.70 10.02 -10.76
CA SER A 100 7.12 10.10 -11.14
C SER A 100 8.01 9.28 -10.22
N PRO A 101 8.99 8.52 -10.77
CA PRO A 101 9.95 7.76 -9.97
C PRO A 101 10.85 8.66 -9.12
N TYR A 102 10.95 9.97 -9.43
CA TYR A 102 11.65 10.92 -8.57
C TYR A 102 10.98 11.11 -7.20
N PHE A 103 9.76 10.59 -7.00
CA PHE A 103 9.09 10.61 -5.69
C PHE A 103 9.47 9.44 -4.78
N ILE A 104 10.24 8.46 -5.26
CA ILE A 104 10.74 7.35 -4.46
C ILE A 104 11.57 7.89 -3.29
N THR A 105 11.31 7.40 -2.08
CA THR A 105 12.09 7.72 -0.87
C THR A 105 12.92 6.54 -0.39
N ASN A 106 12.51 5.31 -0.70
CA ASN A 106 13.31 4.10 -0.51
C ASN A 106 13.66 3.51 -1.88
N ALA A 107 14.92 3.69 -2.30
CA ALA A 107 15.39 3.23 -3.61
C ALA A 107 15.49 1.69 -3.70
N ASP A 108 15.71 1.00 -2.58
CA ASP A 108 15.87 -0.45 -2.55
C ASP A 108 14.53 -1.16 -2.74
N SER A 109 13.48 -0.69 -2.05
CA SER A 109 12.12 -1.22 -2.22
C SER A 109 11.34 -0.56 -3.36
N MET A 110 11.90 0.47 -4.00
CA MET A 110 11.22 1.35 -4.96
C MET A 110 9.93 1.96 -4.41
N GLU A 111 9.89 2.30 -3.12
CA GLU A 111 8.71 2.81 -2.42
C GLU A 111 8.76 4.33 -2.16
N ALA A 112 7.58 4.94 -2.09
CA ALA A 112 7.40 6.31 -1.63
C ALA A 112 6.71 6.31 -0.26
N ILE A 113 7.52 6.43 0.78
CA ILE A 113 7.09 6.51 2.18
C ILE A 113 7.17 7.98 2.61
N ILE A 114 6.04 8.54 3.05
CA ILE A 114 5.95 9.87 3.66
C ILE A 114 5.17 9.75 4.97
N GLU A 115 5.83 10.11 6.06
CA GLU A 115 5.27 10.12 7.41
C GLU A 115 4.56 11.46 7.68
N ASP A 116 3.43 11.40 8.40
CA ASP A 116 2.59 12.54 8.78
C ASP A 116 2.37 13.62 7.69
N PRO A 117 2.01 13.25 6.45
CA PRO A 117 1.89 14.20 5.36
C PRO A 117 0.63 15.07 5.48
N TYR A 118 0.73 16.28 4.93
CA TYR A 118 -0.46 17.03 4.53
C TYR A 118 -1.04 16.41 3.27
N ILE A 119 -2.36 16.23 3.24
CA ILE A 119 -3.05 15.70 2.06
C ILE A 119 -3.69 16.87 1.33
N LEU A 120 -3.23 17.14 0.11
CA LEU A 120 -3.82 18.11 -0.80
C LEU A 120 -4.61 17.36 -1.88
N ILE A 121 -5.93 17.59 -1.92
CA ILE A 121 -6.80 17.02 -2.95
C ILE A 121 -7.04 18.08 -4.02
N TYR A 122 -6.73 17.77 -5.27
CA TYR A 122 -6.90 18.66 -6.40
C TYR A 122 -7.67 17.95 -7.52
N GLU A 123 -8.90 18.42 -7.79
CA GLU A 123 -9.87 17.70 -8.64
C GLU A 123 -9.54 17.69 -10.14
N LYS A 124 -8.52 18.44 -10.57
CA LYS A 124 -8.16 18.61 -11.98
C LYS A 124 -6.75 18.11 -12.25
N LYS A 125 -6.38 18.11 -13.51
CA LYS A 125 -4.98 18.00 -13.92
C LYS A 125 -4.17 19.22 -13.46
N LEU A 126 -3.03 18.95 -12.82
CA LEU A 126 -2.10 19.97 -12.34
C LEU A 126 -0.94 20.13 -13.33
N SER A 127 -1.06 21.11 -14.23
CA SER A 127 -0.04 21.42 -15.24
C SER A 127 0.79 22.66 -14.90
N ASN A 128 0.22 23.60 -14.11
CA ASN A 128 0.84 24.84 -13.72
C ASN A 128 1.21 24.85 -12.22
N ALA A 129 2.45 25.16 -11.89
CA ALA A 129 2.91 25.23 -10.51
C ALA A 129 2.23 26.37 -9.73
N GLN A 130 1.84 27.46 -10.41
CA GLN A 130 1.21 28.63 -9.78
C GLN A 130 -0.08 28.29 -9.03
N ASP A 131 -0.80 27.26 -9.47
CA ASP A 131 -2.07 26.85 -8.85
C ASP A 131 -1.88 26.32 -7.42
N ILE A 132 -0.69 25.81 -7.10
CA ILE A 132 -0.38 25.21 -5.79
C ILE A 132 0.67 26.00 -4.98
N ILE A 133 1.42 26.92 -5.59
CA ILE A 133 2.45 27.72 -4.90
C ILE A 133 1.94 28.34 -3.59
N PRO A 134 0.77 29.01 -3.53
CA PRO A 134 0.29 29.63 -2.30
C PRO A 134 0.07 28.64 -1.15
N VAL A 135 -0.28 27.39 -1.47
CA VAL A 135 -0.46 26.32 -0.49
C VAL A 135 0.89 25.79 -0.02
N LEU A 136 1.82 25.58 -0.96
CA LEU A 136 3.17 25.12 -0.65
C LEU A 136 3.94 26.12 0.22
N GLU A 137 3.82 27.42 -0.06
CA GLU A 137 4.43 28.48 0.75
C GLU A 137 3.92 28.46 2.19
N LYS A 138 2.60 28.32 2.38
CA LYS A 138 2.01 28.22 3.72
C LYS A 138 2.48 26.95 4.44
N LEU A 139 2.59 25.83 3.74
CA LEU A 139 3.09 24.58 4.32
C LEU A 139 4.53 24.78 4.84
N VAL A 140 5.41 25.32 4.00
CA VAL A 140 6.82 25.56 4.37
C VAL A 140 6.93 26.57 5.51
N GLN A 141 6.08 27.60 5.56
CA GLN A 141 6.02 28.56 6.67
C GLN A 141 5.67 27.90 8.01
N THR A 142 4.90 26.81 8.01
CA THR A 142 4.62 26.02 9.22
C THR A 142 5.77 25.10 9.63
N GLY A 143 6.90 25.16 8.93
CA GLY A 143 8.08 24.31 9.17
C GLY A 143 7.91 22.88 8.66
N LYS A 144 6.83 22.60 7.91
CA LYS A 144 6.51 21.29 7.39
C LYS A 144 6.83 21.20 5.91
N ARG A 145 7.16 20.02 5.44
CA ARG A 145 7.56 19.78 4.04
C ARG A 145 6.95 18.51 3.45
N GLU A 146 6.37 17.67 4.28
CA GLU A 146 5.75 16.39 3.97
C GLU A 146 4.34 16.62 3.39
N ILE A 147 4.17 16.31 2.11
CA ILE A 147 2.90 16.53 1.41
C ILE A 147 2.61 15.42 0.41
N VAL A 148 1.37 14.95 0.41
CA VAL A 148 0.79 14.06 -0.60
C VAL A 148 -0.25 14.83 -1.38
N ILE A 149 -0.09 14.88 -2.70
CA ILE A 149 -1.02 15.51 -3.63
C ILE A 149 -1.80 14.41 -4.34
N ILE A 150 -3.12 14.41 -4.19
CA ILE A 150 -4.02 13.50 -4.88
C ILE A 150 -4.72 14.29 -5.98
N CYS A 151 -4.50 13.92 -7.23
CA CYS A 151 -5.11 14.62 -8.36
C CYS A 151 -5.40 13.73 -9.56
N GLU A 152 -6.00 14.30 -10.61
CA GLU A 152 -6.24 13.54 -11.83
C GLU A 152 -4.93 13.10 -12.50
N ASN A 153 -3.98 14.06 -12.60
CA ASN A 153 -2.63 13.87 -13.14
C ASN A 153 -1.77 15.13 -12.85
N VAL A 154 -0.43 15.00 -12.83
CA VAL A 154 0.53 16.10 -12.72
C VAL A 154 1.50 16.04 -13.90
N ASP A 155 1.68 17.14 -14.61
CA ASP A 155 2.62 17.19 -15.72
C ASP A 155 3.26 18.57 -15.94
N GLY A 156 4.04 18.69 -17.03
CA GLY A 156 4.60 19.94 -17.49
C GLY A 156 5.45 20.67 -16.43
N GLN A 157 5.16 21.96 -16.27
CA GLN A 157 5.89 22.84 -15.34
C GLN A 157 5.65 22.44 -13.88
N ALA A 158 4.44 22.03 -13.52
CA ALA A 158 4.12 21.63 -12.16
C ALA A 158 4.96 20.43 -11.72
N LEU A 159 5.03 19.38 -12.55
CA LEU A 159 5.82 18.19 -12.25
C LEU A 159 7.31 18.53 -12.07
N ALA A 160 7.88 19.29 -13.00
CA ALA A 160 9.27 19.70 -12.93
C ALA A 160 9.57 20.50 -11.65
N THR A 161 8.65 21.38 -11.26
CA THR A 161 8.79 22.18 -10.04
C THR A 161 8.76 21.30 -8.79
N LEU A 162 7.80 20.37 -8.68
CA LEU A 162 7.70 19.47 -7.53
C LEU A 162 8.93 18.56 -7.40
N VAL A 163 9.39 17.99 -8.52
CA VAL A 163 10.58 17.14 -8.55
C VAL A 163 11.83 17.92 -8.13
N LEU A 164 12.04 19.14 -8.67
CA LEU A 164 13.19 19.96 -8.28
C LEU A 164 13.16 20.36 -6.80
N ASN A 165 11.98 20.67 -6.27
CA ASN A 165 11.82 20.97 -4.85
C ASN A 165 12.14 19.75 -3.97
N LYS A 166 11.76 18.55 -4.41
CA LYS A 166 12.11 17.30 -3.73
C LYS A 166 13.61 17.01 -3.76
N LEU A 167 14.24 17.11 -4.93
CA LEU A 167 15.68 16.89 -5.07
C LEU A 167 16.52 17.91 -4.27
N ARG A 168 15.99 19.10 -4.04
CA ARG A 168 16.61 20.14 -3.19
C ARG A 168 16.30 19.97 -1.70
N GLY A 169 15.47 19.00 -1.32
CA GLY A 169 15.06 18.76 0.07
C GLY A 169 14.13 19.82 0.66
N MET A 170 13.59 20.72 -0.17
CA MET A 170 12.68 21.78 0.27
C MET A 170 11.27 21.25 0.53
N LEU A 171 10.84 20.24 -0.24
CA LEU A 171 9.58 19.53 -0.06
C LEU A 171 9.83 18.02 -0.07
N ASN A 172 9.23 17.29 0.87
CA ASN A 172 9.08 15.84 0.73
C ASN A 172 7.69 15.57 0.14
N VAL A 173 7.61 15.63 -1.20
CA VAL A 173 6.34 15.52 -1.94
C VAL A 173 6.17 14.16 -2.60
N LEU A 174 4.91 13.70 -2.62
CA LEU A 174 4.41 12.58 -3.43
C LEU A 174 3.16 13.06 -4.18
N ALA A 175 3.08 12.78 -5.48
CA ALA A 175 1.87 13.02 -6.26
C ALA A 175 1.34 11.70 -6.84
N VAL A 176 0.03 11.48 -6.65
CA VAL A 176 -0.74 10.30 -7.08
C VAL A 176 -1.97 10.70 -7.89
#